data_AF-A0A7H4MRX6-F1
#
_entry.id   AF-A0A7H4MRX6-F1
#
_cell.length_a   1.000
_cell.length_b   1.000
_cell.length_c   1.000
_cell.angle_alpha   90.00
_cell.angle_beta   90.00
_cell.angle_gamma   90.00
#
_symmetry.space_group_name_H-M   'P 1'
#
loop_
_entity.id
_entity.type
_entity.pdbx_description
1 polymer ?
#
loop_
_entity_poly.entity_id
_entity_poly.type
_entity_poly.pdbx_seq_one_letter_code
_entity_poly.pdbx_strand_id
1 'polypeptide(L)' 'MDALVTFLSRNHHNVIIEGVESEDHKKWLQGMEWFAIQGHYWQEVSIEQLVADDITR' A
#
# COMPACT_ATOMS: atom_id res chain seq x y z
N MET A 1 2.81 14.22 5.21
CA MET A 1 2.44 13.25 4.16
C MET A 1 1.00 13.44 3.73
N ASP A 2 0.04 13.44 4.66
CA ASP A 2 -1.40 13.64 4.40
C ASP A 2 -1.70 14.75 3.36
N ALA A 3 -1.22 15.98 3.58
CA ALA A 3 -1.43 17.10 2.64
C ALA A 3 -0.98 16.82 1.20
N LEU A 4 0.11 16.07 0.99
CA LEU A 4 0.59 15.69 -0.34
C LEU A 4 -0.34 14.65 -0.98
N VAL A 5 -0.74 13.64 -0.21
CA VAL A 5 -1.66 12.59 -0.67
C VAL A 5 -3.01 13.20 -1.03
N THR A 6 -3.56 14.07 -0.17
CA THR A 6 -4.80 14.81 -0.44
C THR A 6 -4.68 15.68 -1.68
N PHE A 7 -3.57 16.40 -1.87
CA PHE A 7 -3.37 17.20 -3.08
C PHE A 7 -3.40 16.33 -4.33
N LEU A 8 -2.66 15.23 -4.36
CA LEU A 8 -2.59 14.33 -5.51
C LEU A 8 -3.95 13.66 -5.79
N SER A 9 -4.63 13.18 -4.75
CA SER A 9 -5.99 12.62 -4.80
C SER A 9 -6.99 13.62 -5.43
N ARG A 10 -7.01 14.86 -4.92
CA ARG A 10 -7.88 15.92 -5.45
C ARG A 10 -7.53 16.36 -6.87
N ASN A 11 -6.34 16.05 -7.35
CA ASN A 11 -5.91 16.28 -8.73
C ASN A 11 -5.97 14.99 -9.59
N HIS A 12 -6.76 14.00 -9.16
CA HIS A 12 -7.03 12.77 -9.92
C HIS A 12 -5.80 11.90 -10.20
N HIS A 13 -4.83 11.90 -9.28
CA HIS A 13 -3.71 10.99 -9.32
C HIS A 13 -3.93 9.81 -8.36
N ASN A 14 -3.69 8.59 -8.85
CA ASN A 14 -3.62 7.40 -7.99
C ASN A 14 -2.27 7.42 -7.25
N VAL A 15 -2.32 7.47 -5.92
CA VAL A 15 -1.12 7.48 -5.08
C VAL A 15 -0.87 6.09 -4.51
N ILE A 16 0.28 5.52 -4.84
CA ILE A 16 0.78 4.28 -4.23
C ILE A 16 1.83 4.67 -3.18
N ILE A 17 1.64 4.23 -1.95
CA ILE A 17 2.64 4.42 -0.89
C ILE A 17 3.52 3.17 -0.79
N GLU A 18 4.80 3.33 -1.10
CA GLU A 18 5.81 2.28 -0.96
C GLU A 18 6.52 2.34 0.40
N GLY A 19 7.21 1.25 0.78
CA GLY A 19 7.95 1.17 2.06
C GLY A 19 7.07 0.91 3.29
N VAL A 20 5.89 0.31 3.11
CA VAL A 20 5.08 -0.16 4.25
C VAL A 20 5.68 -1.46 4.78
N GLU A 21 6.14 -1.45 6.03
CA GLU A 21 6.90 -2.55 6.63
C GLU A 21 6.29 -3.05 7.95
N SER A 22 5.41 -2.27 8.57
CA SER A 22 4.86 -2.57 9.89
C SER A 22 3.38 -2.16 10.03
N GLU A 23 2.69 -2.71 11.03
CA GLU A 23 1.34 -2.26 11.38
C GLU A 23 1.28 -0.79 11.79
N ASP A 24 2.35 -0.26 12.37
CA ASP A 24 2.39 1.16 12.74
C ASP A 24 2.47 2.07 11.50
N HIS A 25 3.11 1.63 10.41
CA HIS A 25 3.03 2.34 9.12
C HIS A 25 1.59 2.34 8.60
N LYS A 26 0.89 1.20 8.67
CA LYS A 26 -0.53 1.11 8.24
C LYS A 26 -1.44 2.01 9.07
N LYS A 27 -1.28 2.01 10.40
CA LYS A 27 -2.02 2.92 11.29
C LYS A 27 -1.73 4.38 10.99
N TRP A 28 -0.47 4.73 10.73
CA TRP A 28 -0.10 6.09 10.39
C TRP A 28 -0.73 6.56 9.08
N LEU A 29 -0.91 5.66 8.10
CA LEU A 29 -1.59 5.93 6.83
C LEU A 29 -3.13 5.89 6.93
N GLN A 30 -3.68 5.51 8.08
CA GLN A 30 -5.12 5.35 8.23
C GLN A 30 -5.85 6.69 8.05
N GLY A 31 -6.86 6.68 7.17
CA GLY A 31 -7.68 7.88 6.88
C GLY A 31 -7.12 8.82 5.81
N MET A 32 -5.91 8.56 5.29
CA MET A 32 -5.38 9.29 4.13
C MET A 32 -5.96 8.74 2.81
N GLU A 33 -6.08 9.60 1.79
CA GLU A 33 -6.65 9.24 0.47
C GLU A 33 -5.62 8.57 -0.46
N TRP A 34 -4.93 7.52 0.00
CA TRP A 34 -4.06 6.70 -0.86
C TRP A 34 -4.87 5.69 -1.67
N PHE A 35 -4.37 5.31 -2.84
CA PHE A 35 -5.00 4.32 -3.71
C PHE A 35 -4.57 2.89 -3.36
N ALA A 36 -3.28 2.68 -3.16
CA ALA A 36 -2.72 1.39 -2.76
C ALA A 36 -1.47 1.57 -1.89
N ILE A 37 -1.06 0.48 -1.25
CA ILE A 37 0.12 0.41 -0.39
C ILE A 37 0.97 -0.80 -0.77
N GLN A 38 2.29 -0.65 -0.71
CA GLN A 38 3.27 -1.69 -1.05
C GLN A 38 4.44 -1.65 -0.07
N GLY A 39 5.00 -2.81 0.23
CA GLY A 39 6.26 -2.94 0.94
C GLY A 39 6.38 -4.31 1.60
N HIS A 40 7.47 -4.49 2.35
CA HIS A 40 7.81 -5.75 3.02
C HIS A 40 6.89 -6.11 4.19
N TYR A 41 5.87 -5.29 4.47
CA TYR A 41 4.78 -5.67 5.36
C TYR A 41 4.07 -6.94 4.86
N TRP A 42 3.95 -7.11 3.54
CA TRP A 42 3.53 -8.38 2.94
C TRP A 42 4.75 -9.22 2.62
N GLN A 43 4.62 -10.54 2.80
CA GLN A 43 5.63 -11.51 2.40
C GLN A 43 5.87 -11.39 0.89
N GLU A 44 7.13 -11.19 0.51
CA GLU A 44 7.53 -11.26 -0.89
C GLU A 44 7.38 -12.70 -1.40
N VAL A 45 6.80 -12.84 -2.59
CA VAL A 45 6.51 -14.13 -3.23
C VAL A 45 6.95 -14.11 -4.69
N SER A 46 7.32 -15.28 -5.22
CA SER A 46 7.61 -15.43 -6.65
C SER A 46 6.33 -15.29 -7.49
N ILE A 47 6.48 -15.11 -8.81
CA ILE A 47 5.33 -15.04 -9.73
C ILE A 47 4.53 -16.35 -9.70
N GLU A 48 5.20 -17.49 -9.62
CA GLU A 48 4.55 -18.80 -9.56
C GLU A 48 3.71 -18.94 -8.29
N GLN A 49 4.23 -18.49 -7.14
CA GLN A 49 3.50 -18.47 -5.88
C GLN A 49 2.30 -17.50 -5.91
N LEU A 50 2.46 -16.35 -6.55
CA LEU A 50 1.40 -15.36 -6.72
C LEU A 50 0.25 -15.86 -7.59
N VAL A 51 0.55 -16.62 -8.66
CA VAL A 51 -0.46 -17.12 -9.62
C VAL A 51 -1.12 -18.42 -9.13
N ALA A 52 -0.46 -19.21 -8.29
CA ALA A 52 -0.96 -20.49 -7.81
C ALA A 52 -2.15 -20.40 -6.83
N ASP A 53 -2.48 -19.21 -6.35
CA ASP A 53 -3.67 -18.90 -5.52
C ASP A 53 -3.94 -19.90 -4.38
N ASP A 54 -2.92 -20.08 -3.52
CA ASP A 54 -3.13 -20.50 -2.12
C ASP A 54 -2.49 -19.48 -1.15
N ILE A 55 -2.48 -18.20 -1.53
CA ILE A 55 -2.22 -17.11 -0.58
C ILE A 55 -3.51 -16.92 0.23
N THR A 56 -3.84 -17.91 1.06
CA THR A 56 -4.84 -17.78 2.10
C THR A 56 -4.38 -16.66 3.04
N ARG A 57 -5.15 -15.57 3.04
CA ARG A 57 -5.01 -14.47 4.01
C ARG A 57 -5.59 -14.84 5.36
#